data_AF-A0A8H4J3C0-F1
#
_entry.id   AF-A0A8H4J3C0-F1
#
_cell.length_a   1.000
_cell.length_b   1.000
_cell.length_c   1.000
_cell.angle_alpha   90.00
_cell.angle_beta   90.00
_cell.angle_gamma   90.00
#
_symmetry.space_group_name_H-M   'P 1'
#
loop_
_entity.id
_entity.type
_entity.pdbx_description
1 polymer ?
#
loop_
_entity_poly.entity_id
_entity_poly.type
_entity_poly.pdbx_seq_one_letter_code
_entity_poly.pdbx_strand_id
1 'polypeptide(L)'
;MASLSMVRSHFAKGRAGVPHKEMDNHFLEGLNRYRQAGLFTDLTIKCSTGEELKVHKLVVCSQSEFFHNACKPESNFKEAQNSVVDFSEDDPLVVKTMVRFLYKRRLVPVRTDGQSANPGDELLFCVKCYVLADKYDIPMMKKNALLYVANVFIHAKEYPDDVARAIEFVYENTPESDLKKV
;
A
#
# COMPACT_ATOMS: atom_id res chain seq x y z
N MET A 1 -25.44 -31.21 -12.67
CA MET A 1 -24.35 -30.74 -13.56
C MET A 1 -24.76 -29.39 -14.15
N ALA A 2 -24.61 -28.30 -13.39
CA ALA A 2 -24.87 -26.96 -13.91
C ALA A 2 -23.68 -26.54 -14.80
N SER A 3 -23.98 -26.16 -16.04
CA SER A 3 -23.00 -25.85 -17.09
C SER A 3 -22.06 -24.69 -16.71
N LEU A 4 -20.77 -24.86 -17.01
CA LEU A 4 -19.68 -23.88 -16.85
C LEU A 4 -19.96 -22.51 -17.52
N SER A 5 -20.96 -22.42 -18.41
CA SER A 5 -21.40 -21.16 -19.00
C SER A 5 -22.15 -20.25 -18.01
N MET A 6 -22.81 -20.81 -17.00
CA MET A 6 -23.63 -20.05 -16.05
C MET A 6 -22.78 -19.32 -15.00
N VAL A 7 -21.62 -19.91 -14.64
CA VAL A 7 -20.65 -19.37 -13.68
C VAL A 7 -19.96 -18.12 -14.24
N ARG A 8 -19.67 -18.06 -15.55
CA ARG A 8 -19.08 -16.88 -16.20
C ARG A 8 -19.99 -15.64 -16.15
N SER A 9 -21.32 -15.80 -16.17
CA SER A 9 -22.24 -14.65 -16.12
C SER A 9 -22.41 -14.07 -14.71
N HIS A 10 -22.17 -14.88 -13.66
CA HIS A 10 -22.18 -14.41 -12.27
C HIS A 10 -20.94 -13.58 -11.92
N PHE A 11 -19.79 -13.83 -12.56
CA PHE A 11 -18.57 -13.05 -12.36
C PHE A 11 -18.66 -11.60 -12.83
N ALA A 12 -19.54 -11.29 -13.80
CA ALA A 12 -19.75 -9.92 -14.27
C ALA A 12 -20.68 -9.09 -13.36
N LYS A 13 -21.43 -9.72 -12.45
CA LYS A 13 -22.46 -9.05 -11.63
C LYS A 13 -22.21 -9.07 -10.12
N GLY A 14 -21.08 -9.64 -9.67
CA GLY A 14 -20.85 -9.96 -8.25
C GLY A 14 -19.68 -9.25 -7.56
N ARG A 15 -19.20 -8.09 -8.03
CA ARG A 15 -18.17 -7.31 -7.30
C ARG A 15 -18.73 -6.00 -6.76
N ALA A 16 -19.82 -6.09 -5.99
CA ALA A 16 -20.02 -5.10 -4.93
C ALA A 16 -18.99 -5.45 -3.85
N GLY A 17 -17.88 -4.70 -3.82
CA GLY A 17 -16.99 -4.72 -2.67
C GLY A 17 -17.83 -4.53 -1.41
N VAL A 18 -17.39 -5.12 -0.29
CA VAL A 18 -17.95 -4.85 1.03
C VAL A 18 -18.22 -3.34 1.12
N PRO A 19 -19.46 -2.88 1.40
CA PRO A 19 -19.80 -1.47 1.42
C PRO A 19 -19.17 -0.85 2.65
N HIS A 20 -17.86 -0.61 2.59
CA HIS A 20 -17.27 0.45 3.37
C HIS A 20 -17.88 1.71 2.79
N LYS A 21 -18.74 2.37 3.58
CA LYS A 21 -19.27 3.71 3.30
C LYS A 21 -18.10 4.49 2.72
N GLU A 22 -18.10 4.77 1.41
CA GLU A 22 -17.03 5.54 0.79
C GLU A 22 -17.05 6.87 1.53
N MET A 23 -16.05 7.07 2.40
CA MET A 23 -15.88 8.34 3.03
C MET A 23 -15.43 9.23 1.89
N ASP A 24 -16.39 9.94 1.30
CA ASP A 24 -16.23 10.88 0.21
C ASP A 24 -15.17 11.90 0.64
N ASN A 25 -13.91 11.60 0.33
CA ASN A 25 -12.79 12.39 0.78
C ASN A 25 -12.34 13.29 -0.37
N HIS A 26 -13.29 14.08 -0.85
CA HIS A 26 -13.09 15.09 -1.88
C HIS A 26 -11.89 16.00 -1.55
N PHE A 27 -11.62 16.21 -0.26
CA PHE A 27 -10.43 16.90 0.22
C PHE A 27 -9.13 16.18 -0.15
N LEU A 28 -8.95 14.91 0.21
CA LEU A 28 -7.76 14.14 -0.15
C LEU A 28 -7.61 13.96 -1.67
N GLU A 29 -8.73 13.84 -2.39
CA GLU A 29 -8.68 13.83 -3.86
C GLU A 29 -8.16 15.15 -4.43
N GLY A 30 -8.58 16.30 -3.88
CA GLY A 30 -8.03 17.61 -4.21
C GLY A 30 -6.52 17.70 -3.95
N LEU A 31 -6.07 17.26 -2.76
CA LEU A 31 -4.65 17.21 -2.43
C LEU A 31 -3.86 16.29 -3.37
N ASN A 32 -4.46 15.17 -3.80
CA ASN A 32 -3.83 14.26 -4.74
C ASN A 32 -3.67 14.90 -6.13
N ARG A 33 -4.62 15.73 -6.57
CA ARG A 33 -4.50 16.49 -7.82
C ARG A 33 -3.37 17.50 -7.73
N TYR A 34 -3.28 18.27 -6.64
CA TYR A 34 -2.17 19.22 -6.43
C TYR A 34 -0.82 18.53 -6.37
N ARG A 35 -0.75 17.38 -5.68
CA ARG A 35 0.45 16.55 -5.64
C ARG A 35 0.92 16.14 -7.05
N GLN A 36 0.01 15.65 -7.88
CA GLN A 36 0.32 15.22 -9.26
C GLN A 36 0.78 16.38 -10.14
N ALA A 37 0.25 17.59 -9.90
CA ALA A 37 0.67 18.81 -10.58
C ALA A 37 1.94 19.45 -9.97
N GLY A 38 2.49 18.89 -8.87
CA GLY A 38 3.61 19.48 -8.15
C GLY A 38 3.29 20.79 -7.41
N LEU A 39 2.00 21.11 -7.23
CA LEU A 39 1.56 22.34 -6.57
C LEU A 39 1.64 22.18 -5.05
N PHE A 40 2.21 23.17 -4.37
CA PHE A 40 2.36 23.24 -2.91
C PHE A 40 3.11 22.07 -2.26
N THR A 41 3.80 21.25 -3.06
CA THR A 41 4.62 20.16 -2.53
C THR A 41 5.90 20.71 -1.92
N ASP A 42 6.24 20.25 -0.72
CA ASP A 42 7.35 20.71 0.10
C ASP A 42 8.23 19.56 0.58
N LEU A 43 8.03 18.35 0.05
CA LEU A 43 8.86 17.17 0.26
C LEU A 43 8.98 16.34 -1.02
N THR A 44 10.15 15.73 -1.24
CA THR A 44 10.40 14.80 -2.33
C THR A 44 10.79 13.43 -1.78
N ILE A 45 10.16 12.37 -2.29
CA ILE A 45 10.58 10.98 -2.05
C ILE A 45 11.39 10.51 -3.27
N LYS A 46 12.59 9.97 -3.04
CA LYS A 46 13.44 9.40 -4.09
C LYS A 46 13.32 7.88 -4.10
N CYS A 47 12.94 7.31 -5.24
CA CYS A 47 12.87 5.86 -5.43
C CYS A 47 14.19 5.31 -5.99
N SER A 48 14.39 3.99 -5.84
CA SER A 48 15.54 3.24 -6.39
C SER A 48 15.72 3.37 -7.90
N THR A 49 14.64 3.64 -8.64
CA THR A 49 14.67 3.88 -10.09
C THR A 49 15.21 5.25 -10.49
N GLY A 50 15.50 6.13 -9.52
CA GLY A 50 15.81 7.54 -9.75
C GLY A 50 14.57 8.44 -9.93
N GLU A 51 13.37 7.87 -9.89
CA GLU A 51 12.12 8.63 -9.94
C GLU A 51 11.89 9.42 -8.64
N GLU A 52 11.45 10.67 -8.80
CA GLU A 52 11.11 11.56 -7.69
C GLU A 52 9.59 11.72 -7.55
N LEU A 53 9.06 11.41 -6.39
CA LEU A 53 7.65 11.62 -6.04
C LEU A 53 7.52 12.88 -5.18
N LYS A 54 6.92 13.94 -5.75
CA LYS A 54 6.58 15.16 -5.00
C LYS A 54 5.38 14.90 -4.09
N VAL A 55 5.48 15.32 -2.82
CA VAL A 55 4.44 15.15 -1.79
C VAL A 55 4.38 16.37 -0.86
N HIS A 56 3.29 16.48 -0.10
CA HIS A 56 3.11 17.47 0.95
C HIS A 56 3.46 16.87 2.33
N LYS A 57 4.35 17.52 3.09
CA LYS A 57 4.72 17.14 4.47
C LYS A 57 3.48 16.98 5.34
N LEU A 58 2.56 17.95 5.30
CA LEU A 58 1.32 17.91 6.07
C LEU A 58 0.50 16.62 5.84
N VAL A 59 0.48 16.10 4.61
CA VAL A 59 -0.27 14.88 4.29
C VAL A 59 0.48 13.63 4.76
N VAL A 60 1.80 13.56 4.57
CA VAL A 60 2.56 12.35 4.91
C VAL A 60 2.87 12.26 6.41
N CYS A 61 3.28 13.36 7.05
CA CYS A 61 3.61 13.41 8.47
C CYS A 61 2.38 13.20 9.38
N SER A 62 1.18 13.61 8.96
CA SER A 62 -0.06 13.38 9.73
C SER A 62 -0.51 11.92 9.73
N GLN A 63 0.12 11.08 8.91
CA GLN A 63 -0.23 9.68 8.71
C GLN A 63 0.93 8.72 8.99
N SER A 64 2.10 9.25 9.34
CA SER A 64 3.30 8.48 9.58
C SER A 64 4.20 9.15 10.60
N GLU A 65 4.46 8.46 11.71
CA GLU A 65 5.36 8.98 12.74
C GLU A 65 6.81 9.04 12.23
N PHE A 66 7.20 8.10 11.36
CA PHE A 66 8.48 8.17 10.64
C PHE A 66 8.62 9.50 9.89
N PHE A 67 7.66 9.84 9.01
CA PHE A 67 7.73 11.09 8.26
C PHE A 67 7.66 12.31 9.18
N HIS A 68 6.85 12.26 10.24
CA HIS A 68 6.81 13.33 11.25
C HIS A 68 8.19 13.55 11.89
N ASN A 69 8.84 12.50 12.38
CA ASN A 69 10.13 12.58 13.05
C ASN A 69 11.26 12.97 12.08
N ALA A 70 11.21 12.50 10.84
CA ALA A 70 12.18 12.84 9.80
C ALA A 70 12.08 14.30 9.36
N CYS A 71 10.86 14.86 9.28
CA CYS A 71 10.62 16.18 8.69
C CYS A 71 10.34 17.31 9.69
N LYS A 72 10.18 17.02 10.99
CA LYS A 72 9.87 18.06 11.98
C LYS A 72 10.98 19.11 12.08
N PRO A 73 10.66 20.40 12.28
CA PRO A 73 11.65 21.49 12.23
C PRO A 73 12.81 21.33 13.22
N GLU A 74 12.57 20.72 14.38
CA GLU A 74 13.56 20.52 15.44
C GLU A 74 14.43 19.28 15.20
N SER A 75 14.22 18.56 14.10
CA SER A 75 14.95 17.35 13.78
C SER A 75 16.34 17.65 13.23
N ASN A 76 17.34 16.91 13.72
CA ASN A 76 18.71 16.97 13.21
C ASN A 76 18.92 16.10 11.95
N PHE A 77 17.86 15.46 11.44
CA PHE A 77 17.92 14.64 10.24
C PHE A 77 18.06 15.50 8.98
N LYS A 78 18.79 14.98 7.99
CA LYS A 78 19.03 15.68 6.70
C LYS A 78 17.73 15.93 5.94
N GLU A 79 16.71 15.09 6.18
CA GLU A 79 15.37 15.14 5.61
C GLU A 79 14.65 16.45 6.00
N ALA A 80 14.83 16.93 7.23
CA ALA A 80 14.25 18.19 7.71
C ALA A 80 14.84 19.40 6.98
N GLN A 81 16.14 19.35 6.66
CA GLN A 81 16.86 20.43 5.99
C GLN A 81 16.65 20.42 4.47
N ASN A 82 16.81 19.26 3.85
CA ASN A 82 16.85 19.13 2.40
C ASN A 82 15.49 18.80 1.80
N SER A 83 14.49 18.46 2.62
CA SER A 83 13.14 18.09 2.17
C SER A 83 13.13 16.94 1.15
N VAL A 84 14.05 15.99 1.34
CA VAL A 84 14.20 14.77 0.53
C VAL A 84 14.29 13.58 1.46
N VAL A 85 13.44 12.57 1.24
CA VAL A 85 13.52 11.27 1.92
C VAL A 85 13.90 10.20 0.90
N ASP A 86 14.87 9.37 1.26
CA ASP A 86 15.42 8.33 0.39
C ASP A 86 14.74 6.98 0.63
N PHE A 87 14.23 6.38 -0.43
CA PHE A 87 13.61 5.05 -0.49
C PHE A 87 14.31 4.17 -1.55
N SER A 88 15.61 4.38 -1.77
CA SER A 88 16.40 3.62 -2.74
C SER A 88 16.55 2.13 -2.41
N GLU A 89 16.28 1.73 -1.17
CA GLU A 89 16.36 0.33 -0.71
C GLU A 89 15.01 -0.41 -0.78
N ASP A 90 13.93 0.30 -1.10
CA ASP A 90 12.58 -0.25 -1.10
C ASP A 90 12.05 -0.51 -2.51
N ASP A 91 11.09 -1.44 -2.60
CA ASP A 91 10.40 -1.76 -3.85
C ASP A 91 9.66 -0.51 -4.36
N PRO A 92 10.04 0.06 -5.53
CA PRO A 92 9.52 1.33 -6.02
C PRO A 92 8.01 1.27 -6.30
N LEU A 93 7.46 0.09 -6.63
CA LEU A 93 6.03 -0.07 -6.84
C LEU A 93 5.25 0.01 -5.52
N VAL A 94 5.83 -0.53 -4.44
CA VAL A 94 5.26 -0.48 -3.10
C VAL A 94 5.35 0.95 -2.55
N VAL A 95 6.46 1.66 -2.77
CA VAL A 95 6.61 3.08 -2.39
C VAL A 95 5.59 3.97 -3.11
N LYS A 96 5.40 3.80 -4.43
CA LYS A 96 4.33 4.50 -5.17
C LYS A 96 2.95 4.20 -4.62
N THR A 97 2.73 2.95 -4.22
CA THR A 97 1.45 2.53 -3.63
C THR A 97 1.24 3.13 -2.25
N MET A 98 2.28 3.24 -1.43
CA MET A 98 2.26 3.98 -0.16
C MET A 98 1.87 5.44 -0.40
N VAL A 99 2.56 6.16 -1.30
CA VAL A 99 2.23 7.55 -1.62
C VAL A 99 0.78 7.66 -2.09
N ARG A 100 0.33 6.78 -2.97
CA ARG A 100 -1.08 6.77 -3.41
C ARG A 100 -2.05 6.50 -2.26
N PHE A 101 -1.70 5.59 -1.35
CA PHE A 101 -2.52 5.27 -0.18
C PHE A 101 -2.70 6.49 0.72
N LEU A 102 -1.63 7.25 1.00
CA LEU A 102 -1.66 8.44 1.84
C LEU A 102 -2.63 9.53 1.31
N TYR A 103 -2.95 9.51 0.01
CA TYR A 103 -3.85 10.47 -0.63
C TYR A 103 -5.20 9.89 -1.05
N LYS A 104 -5.40 8.56 -0.97
CA LYS A 104 -6.67 7.91 -1.38
C LYS A 104 -7.30 7.07 -0.29
N ARG A 105 -6.59 6.79 0.81
CA ARG A 105 -6.98 5.93 1.94
C ARG A 105 -7.43 4.52 1.56
N ARG A 106 -7.11 4.08 0.33
CA ARG A 106 -7.47 2.78 -0.21
C ARG A 106 -6.25 2.11 -0.79
N LEU A 107 -5.95 0.92 -0.27
CA LEU A 107 -4.96 0.04 -0.88
C LEU A 107 -5.65 -0.66 -2.05
N VAL A 108 -5.09 -0.52 -3.25
CA VAL A 108 -5.51 -1.29 -4.43
C VAL A 108 -4.27 -2.01 -4.93
N PRO A 109 -4.19 -3.34 -4.89
CA PRO A 109 -3.06 -4.05 -5.47
C PRO A 109 -2.90 -3.61 -6.92
N VAL A 110 -1.68 -3.21 -7.29
CA VAL A 110 -1.43 -2.78 -8.66
C VAL A 110 -1.36 -4.03 -9.52
N ARG A 111 -2.27 -4.13 -10.49
CA ARG A 111 -2.15 -5.07 -11.59
C ARG A 111 -1.05 -4.55 -12.50
N THR A 112 0.11 -5.18 -12.48
CA THR A 112 1.11 -4.92 -13.52
C THR A 112 0.51 -5.25 -14.88
N ASP A 113 0.94 -4.56 -15.93
CA ASP A 113 0.82 -4.93 -17.36
C ASP A 113 -0.56 -5.19 -18.02
N GLY A 114 -1.69 -4.98 -17.34
CA GLY A 114 -3.00 -5.14 -17.98
C GLY A 114 -3.44 -6.61 -18.17
N GLN A 115 -2.65 -7.56 -17.65
CA GLN A 115 -3.13 -8.91 -17.40
C GLN A 115 -3.91 -8.97 -16.08
N SER A 116 -4.75 -10.00 -15.92
CA SER A 116 -5.27 -10.30 -14.59
C SER A 116 -4.11 -10.81 -13.74
N ALA A 117 -3.55 -9.96 -12.87
CA ALA A 117 -2.64 -10.42 -11.83
C ALA A 117 -3.26 -11.66 -11.16
N ASN A 118 -2.51 -12.76 -11.09
CA ASN A 118 -2.98 -13.92 -10.37
C ASN A 118 -3.11 -13.56 -8.88
N PRO A 119 -4.01 -14.22 -8.13
CA PRO A 119 -4.26 -13.87 -6.73
C PRO A 119 -3.02 -13.95 -5.82
N GLY A 120 -2.05 -14.82 -6.12
CA GLY A 120 -0.80 -14.88 -5.38
C GLY A 120 0.10 -13.67 -5.53
N ASP A 121 0.19 -13.09 -6.73
CA ASP A 121 0.98 -11.88 -6.95
C ASP A 121 0.30 -10.67 -6.28
N GLU A 122 -1.03 -10.60 -6.31
CA GLU A 122 -1.79 -9.60 -5.55
C GLU A 122 -1.56 -9.77 -4.03
N LEU A 123 -1.54 -11.02 -3.53
CA LEU A 123 -1.30 -11.33 -2.13
C LEU A 123 0.12 -10.96 -1.70
N LEU A 124 1.14 -11.40 -2.44
CA LEU A 124 2.55 -11.06 -2.19
C LEU A 124 2.75 -9.54 -2.20
N PHE A 125 2.15 -8.84 -3.16
CA PHE A 125 2.20 -7.39 -3.22
C PHE A 125 1.57 -6.73 -1.99
N CYS A 126 0.44 -7.24 -1.50
CA CYS A 126 -0.20 -6.76 -0.28
C CYS A 126 0.66 -7.02 0.96
N VAL A 127 1.35 -8.16 1.04
CA VAL A 127 2.29 -8.43 2.14
C VAL A 127 3.49 -7.48 2.07
N LYS A 128 4.05 -7.21 0.90
CA LYS A 128 5.10 -6.18 0.75
C LYS A 128 4.61 -4.79 1.23
N CYS A 129 3.37 -4.43 0.89
CA CYS A 129 2.74 -3.20 1.39
C CYS A 129 2.58 -3.19 2.91
N TYR A 130 2.29 -4.34 3.53
CA TYR A 130 2.23 -4.48 4.99
C TYR A 130 3.59 -4.21 5.64
N VAL A 131 4.64 -4.88 5.16
CA VAL A 131 6.01 -4.74 5.70
C VAL A 131 6.49 -3.30 5.56
N LEU A 132 6.29 -2.68 4.39
CA LEU A 132 6.67 -1.29 4.18
C LEU A 132 5.86 -0.35 5.08
N ALA A 133 4.55 -0.57 5.21
CA ALA A 133 3.72 0.25 6.08
C ALA A 133 4.13 0.14 7.56
N ASP A 134 4.62 -1.01 8.02
CA ASP A 134 5.16 -1.15 9.36
C ASP A 134 6.50 -0.42 9.51
N LYS A 135 7.45 -0.64 8.58
CA LYS A 135 8.78 0.00 8.57
C LYS A 135 8.71 1.53 8.66
N TYR A 136 7.74 2.13 7.98
CA TYR A 136 7.55 3.60 7.94
C TYR A 136 6.41 4.08 8.83
N ASP A 137 5.95 3.23 9.74
CA ASP A 137 4.88 3.48 10.71
C ASP A 137 3.66 4.19 10.10
N ILE A 138 2.92 3.46 9.26
CA ILE A 138 1.71 3.89 8.58
C ILE A 138 0.56 2.96 8.99
N PRO A 139 0.01 3.10 10.22
CA PRO A 139 -0.88 2.10 10.83
C PRO A 139 -2.12 1.80 9.99
N MET A 140 -2.69 2.81 9.33
CA MET A 140 -3.88 2.64 8.50
C MET A 140 -3.59 1.82 7.23
N MET A 141 -2.39 1.96 6.64
CA MET A 141 -1.98 1.15 5.49
C MET A 141 -1.71 -0.29 5.92
N LYS A 142 -1.01 -0.48 7.05
CA LYS A 142 -0.77 -1.79 7.68
C LYS A 142 -2.11 -2.54 7.89
N LYS A 143 -3.10 -1.86 8.48
CA LYS A 143 -4.47 -2.40 8.67
C LYS A 143 -5.17 -2.75 7.35
N ASN A 144 -5.09 -1.88 6.33
CA ASN A 144 -5.72 -2.14 5.03
C ASN A 144 -5.08 -3.34 4.31
N ALA A 145 -3.75 -3.49 4.40
CA ALA A 145 -3.04 -4.63 3.85
C ALA A 145 -3.47 -5.94 4.53
N LEU A 146 -3.55 -5.97 5.88
CA LEU A 146 -4.05 -7.13 6.61
C LEU A 146 -5.48 -7.51 6.24
N LEU A 147 -6.38 -6.53 6.10
CA LEU A 147 -7.76 -6.79 5.69
C LEU A 147 -7.84 -7.40 4.30
N TYR A 148 -7.00 -6.95 3.36
CA TYR A 148 -6.91 -7.54 2.03
C TYR A 148 -6.43 -8.99 2.09
N VAL A 149 -5.33 -9.23 2.80
CA VAL A 149 -4.74 -10.56 3.01
C VAL A 149 -5.79 -11.50 3.60
N ALA A 150 -6.45 -11.12 4.70
CA ALA A 150 -7.48 -11.92 5.35
C ALA A 150 -8.64 -12.29 4.40
N ASN A 151 -9.09 -11.34 3.57
CA ASN A 151 -10.13 -11.60 2.58
C ASN A 151 -9.69 -12.63 1.53
N VAL A 152 -8.46 -12.55 1.03
CA VAL A 152 -7.92 -13.55 0.10
C VAL A 152 -7.82 -14.92 0.77
N PHE A 153 -7.38 -14.97 2.04
CA PHE A 153 -7.26 -16.22 2.80
C PHE A 153 -8.61 -16.92 3.06
N ILE A 154 -9.71 -16.19 3.18
CA ILE A 154 -11.06 -16.78 3.24
C ILE A 154 -11.36 -17.60 1.97
N HIS A 155 -10.74 -17.25 0.85
CA HIS A 155 -10.82 -17.95 -0.44
C HIS A 155 -9.61 -18.86 -0.72
N ALA A 156 -8.74 -19.12 0.27
CA ALA A 156 -7.46 -19.84 0.12
C ALA A 156 -7.58 -21.25 -0.51
N LYS A 157 -8.73 -21.92 -0.40
CA LYS A 157 -8.97 -23.22 -1.04
C LYS A 157 -8.86 -23.16 -2.57
N GLU A 158 -8.95 -21.97 -3.14
CA GLU A 158 -8.84 -21.74 -4.58
C GLU A 158 -7.39 -21.51 -5.06
N TYR A 159 -6.44 -21.20 -4.15
CA TYR A 159 -5.06 -20.78 -4.50
C TYR A 159 -3.99 -21.26 -3.48
N PRO A 160 -3.70 -22.57 -3.38
CA PRO A 160 -2.81 -23.12 -2.35
C PRO A 160 -1.33 -22.70 -2.48
N ASP A 161 -0.75 -22.70 -3.69
CA ASP A 161 0.67 -22.37 -3.90
C ASP A 161 0.96 -20.88 -3.68
N ASP A 162 0.00 -20.04 -4.04
CA ASP A 162 0.03 -18.59 -3.84
C ASP A 162 0.03 -18.20 -2.37
N VAL A 163 -0.75 -18.93 -1.56
CA VAL A 163 -0.75 -18.81 -0.11
C VAL A 163 0.60 -19.22 0.47
N ALA A 164 1.23 -20.28 -0.04
CA ALA A 164 2.55 -20.72 0.42
C ALA A 164 3.63 -19.65 0.20
N ARG A 165 3.69 -19.05 -1.01
CA ARG A 165 4.62 -17.94 -1.32
C ARG A 165 4.43 -16.75 -0.37
N ALA A 166 3.18 -16.40 -0.09
CA ALA A 166 2.87 -15.30 0.82
C ALA A 166 3.30 -15.61 2.26
N ILE A 167 3.06 -16.83 2.74
CA ILE A 167 3.50 -17.28 4.08
C ILE A 167 5.02 -17.23 4.21
N GLU A 168 5.75 -17.69 3.19
CA GLU A 168 7.22 -17.65 3.18
C GLU A 168 7.74 -16.22 3.31
N PHE A 169 7.24 -15.31 2.46
CA PHE A 169 7.64 -13.90 2.53
C PHE A 169 7.27 -13.26 3.88
N VAL A 170 6.07 -13.55 4.42
CA VAL A 170 5.66 -13.10 5.76
C VAL A 170 6.68 -13.59 6.78
N TYR A 171 7.01 -14.88 6.81
CA TYR A 171 7.93 -15.43 7.81
C TYR A 171 9.32 -14.76 7.78
N GLU A 172 9.84 -14.50 6.58
CA GLU A 172 11.14 -13.85 6.40
C GLU A 172 11.15 -12.35 6.73
N ASN A 173 10.00 -11.68 6.67
CA ASN A 173 9.92 -10.22 6.73
C ASN A 173 8.97 -9.69 7.83
N THR A 174 8.44 -10.56 8.70
CA THR A 174 7.56 -10.14 9.81
C THR A 174 8.37 -9.44 10.89
N PRO A 175 7.96 -8.24 11.34
CA PRO A 175 8.58 -7.55 12.46
C PRO A 175 8.53 -8.40 13.73
N GLU A 176 9.59 -8.37 14.56
CA GLU A 176 9.65 -9.17 15.79
C GLU A 176 8.48 -8.93 16.75
N SER A 177 7.92 -7.71 16.75
CA SER A 177 6.75 -7.32 17.55
C SER A 177 5.48 -8.09 17.20
N ASP A 178 5.36 -8.57 15.96
CA ASP A 178 4.22 -9.32 15.43
C ASP A 178 4.44 -10.84 15.43
N LEU A 179 5.67 -11.30 15.70
CA LEU A 179 5.97 -12.73 15.89
C LEU A 179 5.37 -13.19 17.22
N LYS A 180 4.29 -13.97 17.18
CA LYS A 180 3.85 -14.71 18.37
C LYS A 180 4.96 -15.68 18.76
N LYS A 181 5.58 -15.46 19.92
CA LYS A 181 6.39 -16.49 20.59
C LYS A 181 5.45 -17.66 20.90
N VAL A 182 5.50 -18.69 20.07
CA VAL A 182 4.82 -19.97 20.31
C VAL A 182 5.63 -20.77 21.32
#